data_AF-S8DYE6-F1
#
_entry.id   AF-S8DYE6-F1
#
_cell.length_a   1.000
_cell.length_b   1.000
_cell.length_c   1.000
_cell.angle_alpha   90.00
_cell.angle_beta   90.00
_cell.angle_gamma   90.00
#
_symmetry.space_group_name_H-M   'P 1'
#
loop_
_entity.id
_entity.type
_entity.pdbx_description
1 polymer ?
#
loop_
_entity_poly.entity_id
_entity_poly.type
_entity_poly.pdbx_seq_one_letter_code
_entity_poly.pdbx_strand_id
1 'polypeptide(L)'
;QIFSHLLPIDLLNLARTSKSCRALLMSRSSGSLWRASRQLVDGLPDCPPHLSEPAYANLVFSNHCHVFMSAWEELHDEEEKWSQYEQDQLQKKKAVQVHAAACAAWAADRAQARAEELDVVRQRRLEFIINKLRSMGWAEEMLKLRPGYYPLADHHHVRVAKELTERAWEKIRDELSTYMQHVQTARLTRERSAAIRSRLQVLECVIDRLRNDEGRSSMTESHPKFPDYALMPEFRALIEGPTHAPLDKQAFARAIVRIPDLDGVWLAQRAYLLDDMLRRAMGLVPEGMVKPHGLMNTYIFDLAIALVECRRCQERMPLTMAIPHRCAHSPSTYWFLDFDLEEHAEDDYMRDLRYVARGVRPWDMNCFRVPDLEQVRGVLRACGKDPETTTKKEMHDEDIWVAVKDILVDGKRKVMKWDAAVRGLLTRRSWIVCQRDRRRSTLVT
;
A
#
# COMPACT_ATOMS: atom_id res chain seq x y z
N GLN A 1 39.58 11.80 -46.90
CA GLN A 1 40.32 11.43 -45.68
C GLN A 1 39.29 11.04 -44.64
N ILE A 2 39.20 9.76 -44.28
CA ILE A 2 38.19 9.28 -43.30
C ILE A 2 38.68 9.49 -41.86
N PHE A 3 40.00 9.42 -41.64
CA PHE A 3 40.63 9.51 -40.32
C PHE A 3 40.43 10.86 -39.60
N SER A 4 40.23 11.97 -40.31
CA SER A 4 39.99 13.29 -39.69
C SER A 4 38.64 13.41 -38.99
N HIS A 5 37.75 12.43 -39.16
CA HIS A 5 36.43 12.37 -38.52
C HIS A 5 36.40 11.45 -37.29
N LEU A 6 37.52 10.81 -36.95
CA LEU A 6 37.63 9.93 -35.78
C LEU A 6 38.06 10.72 -34.55
N LEU A 7 37.62 10.30 -33.36
CA LEU A 7 38.06 10.92 -32.11
C LEU A 7 39.54 10.59 -31.82
N PRO A 8 40.22 11.39 -30.98
CA PRO A 8 41.65 11.18 -30.72
C PRO A 8 41.98 9.79 -30.18
N ILE A 9 41.08 9.21 -29.37
CA ILE A 9 41.24 7.83 -28.85
C ILE A 9 41.13 6.76 -29.94
N ASP A 10 40.29 6.97 -30.95
CA ASP A 10 40.10 6.04 -32.06
C ASP A 10 41.32 6.04 -32.98
N LEU A 11 41.90 7.22 -33.23
CA LEU A 11 43.17 7.34 -33.95
C LEU A 11 44.32 6.68 -33.20
N LEU A 12 44.36 6.80 -31.88
CA LEU A 12 45.36 6.10 -31.04
C LEU A 12 45.21 4.59 -31.14
N ASN A 13 43.99 4.09 -31.07
CA ASN A 13 43.70 2.66 -31.18
C ASN A 13 44.05 2.15 -32.58
N LEU A 14 43.71 2.89 -33.64
CA LEU A 14 44.03 2.52 -35.02
C LEU A 14 45.54 2.56 -35.32
N ALA A 15 46.27 3.50 -34.73
CA ALA A 15 47.72 3.51 -34.80
C ALA A 15 48.36 2.31 -34.08
N ARG A 16 47.64 1.64 -33.18
CA ARG A 16 48.10 0.46 -32.44
C ARG A 16 47.73 -0.86 -33.12
N THR A 17 46.80 -0.88 -34.06
CA THR A 17 46.33 -2.12 -34.69
C THR A 17 47.30 -2.69 -35.74
N SER A 18 48.10 -1.85 -36.41
CA SER A 18 49.07 -2.33 -37.42
C SER A 18 50.28 -1.40 -37.56
N LYS A 19 51.42 -1.98 -37.99
CA LYS A 19 52.67 -1.24 -38.23
C LYS A 19 52.50 -0.16 -39.30
N SER A 20 51.72 -0.44 -40.35
CA SER A 20 51.44 0.51 -41.43
C SER A 20 50.60 1.69 -40.96
N CYS A 21 49.54 1.46 -40.17
CA CYS A 21 48.74 2.53 -39.58
C CYS A 21 49.54 3.36 -38.58
N ARG A 22 50.40 2.72 -37.78
CA ARG A 22 51.32 3.42 -36.88
C ARG A 22 52.26 4.36 -37.63
N ALA A 23 52.92 3.87 -38.68
CA ALA A 23 53.86 4.65 -39.47
C ALA A 23 53.21 5.86 -40.13
N LEU A 24 51.96 5.72 -40.59
CA LEU A 24 51.19 6.82 -41.17
C LEU A 24 50.70 7.81 -40.11
N LEU A 25 50.02 7.35 -39.07
CA LEU A 25 49.38 8.23 -38.08
C LEU A 25 50.35 8.91 -37.11
N MET A 26 51.45 8.26 -36.74
CA MET A 26 52.44 8.83 -35.82
C MET A 26 53.51 9.69 -36.53
N SER A 27 53.42 9.86 -37.84
CA SER A 27 54.32 10.72 -38.62
C SER A 27 54.01 12.20 -38.43
N ARG A 28 55.04 13.06 -38.59
CA ARG A 28 54.87 14.52 -38.50
C ARG A 28 53.89 15.08 -39.54
N SER A 29 53.81 14.46 -40.71
CA SER A 29 52.88 14.88 -41.79
C SER A 29 51.40 14.65 -41.44
N SER A 30 51.10 13.80 -40.47
CA SER A 30 49.75 13.55 -39.96
C SER A 30 49.31 14.51 -38.86
N GLY A 31 50.14 15.50 -38.47
CA GLY A 31 49.81 16.41 -37.36
C GLY A 31 48.54 17.25 -37.56
N SER A 32 48.18 17.60 -38.79
CA SER A 32 46.93 18.31 -39.10
C SER A 32 45.69 17.44 -38.86
N LEU A 33 45.80 16.13 -39.09
CA LEU A 33 44.75 15.15 -38.86
C LEU A 33 44.47 14.98 -37.38
N TRP A 34 45.51 14.93 -36.53
CA TRP A 34 45.32 14.89 -35.08
C TRP A 34 44.72 16.18 -34.52
N ARG A 35 45.12 17.34 -35.05
CA ARG A 35 44.50 18.63 -34.72
C ARG A 35 43.01 18.65 -35.05
N ALA A 36 42.64 18.19 -36.25
CA ALA A 36 41.25 18.10 -36.67
C ALA A 36 40.45 17.14 -35.77
N SER A 37 41.02 15.98 -35.44
CA SER A 37 40.42 15.00 -34.53
C SER A 37 40.22 15.56 -33.11
N ARG A 38 41.18 16.32 -32.58
CA ARG A 38 41.07 16.97 -31.27
C ARG A 38 39.89 17.94 -31.20
N GLN A 39 39.68 18.73 -32.25
CA GLN A 39 38.59 19.71 -32.32
C GLN A 39 37.18 19.08 -32.33
N LEU A 40 37.07 17.76 -32.51
CA LEU A 40 35.79 17.05 -32.37
C LEU A 40 35.38 16.83 -30.91
N VAL A 41 36.29 17.01 -29.95
CA VAL A 41 36.00 16.88 -28.51
C VAL A 41 35.70 18.26 -27.93
N ASP A 42 34.42 18.52 -27.68
CA ASP A 42 33.96 19.80 -27.16
C ASP A 42 34.57 20.11 -25.79
N GLY A 43 35.06 21.34 -25.61
CA GLY A 43 35.67 21.82 -24.37
C GLY A 43 37.09 21.32 -24.05
N LEU A 44 37.75 20.55 -24.93
CA LEU A 44 39.12 20.08 -24.68
C LEU A 44 40.16 21.19 -24.99
N PRO A 45 41.09 21.51 -24.05
CA PRO A 45 42.11 22.53 -24.26
C PRO A 45 43.04 22.26 -25.45
N ASP A 46 43.71 23.31 -25.92
CA ASP A 46 44.76 23.17 -26.93
C ASP A 46 45.94 22.34 -26.40
N CYS A 47 46.54 21.56 -27.32
CA CYS A 47 47.70 20.72 -27.01
C CYS A 47 48.84 21.59 -26.45
N PRO A 48 49.34 21.30 -25.22
CA PRO A 48 50.43 22.06 -24.64
C PRO A 48 51.68 22.09 -25.54
N PRO A 49 52.46 23.19 -25.59
CA PRO A 49 53.57 23.34 -26.55
C PRO A 49 54.69 22.30 -26.45
N HIS A 50 54.81 21.64 -25.29
CA HIS A 50 55.82 20.61 -25.02
C HIS A 50 55.34 19.19 -25.38
N LEU A 51 54.09 19.03 -25.84
CA LEU A 51 53.52 17.75 -26.25
C LEU A 51 53.22 17.74 -27.75
N SER A 52 53.35 16.56 -28.35
CA SER A 52 52.78 16.30 -29.68
C SER A 52 51.29 15.93 -29.55
N GLU A 53 50.49 16.24 -30.56
CA GLU A 53 49.04 15.94 -30.55
C GLU A 53 48.72 14.46 -30.24
N PRO A 54 49.46 13.44 -30.76
CA PRO A 54 49.25 12.05 -30.35
C PRO A 54 49.62 11.77 -28.88
N ALA A 55 50.65 12.44 -28.35
CA ALA A 55 51.03 12.29 -26.95
C ALA A 55 50.01 12.95 -26.01
N TYR A 56 49.49 14.11 -26.38
CA TYR A 56 48.41 14.78 -25.66
C TYR A 56 47.12 13.94 -25.68
N ALA A 57 46.76 13.40 -26.84
CA ALA A 57 45.64 12.47 -26.94
C ALA A 57 45.82 11.24 -26.04
N ASN A 58 47.04 10.66 -25.97
CA ASN A 58 47.29 9.48 -25.15
C ASN A 58 47.24 9.82 -23.65
N LEU A 59 47.72 10.99 -23.24
CA LEU A 59 47.63 11.48 -21.86
C LEU A 59 46.19 11.71 -21.41
N VAL A 60 45.35 12.29 -22.27
CA VAL A 60 43.96 12.64 -21.94
C VAL A 60 43.04 11.43 -21.99
N PHE A 61 43.20 10.54 -22.98
CA PHE A 61 42.23 9.50 -23.29
C PHE A 61 42.70 8.06 -23.02
N SER A 62 43.97 7.84 -22.68
CA SER A 62 44.50 6.50 -22.41
C SER A 62 44.86 6.31 -20.94
N ASN A 63 44.53 5.16 -20.39
CA ASN A 63 44.99 4.73 -19.07
C ASN A 63 46.44 4.20 -19.07
N HIS A 64 47.17 4.35 -20.18
CA HIS A 64 48.58 3.95 -20.29
C HIS A 64 49.51 5.07 -19.78
N CYS A 65 50.29 4.78 -18.75
CA CYS A 65 51.25 5.72 -18.17
C CYS A 65 52.44 5.96 -19.12
N HIS A 66 52.63 7.21 -19.56
CA HIS A 66 53.76 7.62 -20.41
C HIS A 66 55.12 7.47 -19.72
N VAL A 67 55.17 7.70 -18.41
CA VAL A 67 56.41 7.66 -17.59
C VAL A 67 56.89 6.22 -17.39
N PHE A 68 55.97 5.26 -17.36
CA PHE A 68 56.31 3.84 -17.26
C PHE A 68 56.99 3.36 -18.54
N MET A 69 56.52 3.77 -19.72
CA MET A 69 57.12 3.32 -20.99
C MET A 69 58.53 3.87 -21.18
N SER A 70 58.79 5.14 -20.83
CA SER A 70 60.16 5.70 -20.93
C SER A 70 61.12 5.05 -19.94
N ALA A 71 60.69 4.83 -18.69
CA ALA A 71 61.51 4.16 -17.69
C ALA A 71 61.74 2.67 -18.01
N TRP A 72 60.74 2.00 -18.61
CA TRP A 72 60.86 0.63 -19.08
C TRP A 72 61.88 0.54 -20.22
N GLU A 73 61.74 1.36 -21.27
CA GLU A 73 62.66 1.39 -22.41
C GLU A 73 64.12 1.62 -22.00
N GLU A 74 64.38 2.44 -20.98
CA GLU A 74 65.74 2.76 -20.50
C GLU A 74 66.33 1.74 -19.51
N LEU A 75 65.51 1.07 -18.68
CA LEU A 75 65.99 0.33 -17.51
C LEU A 75 65.64 -1.17 -17.53
N HIS A 76 64.76 -1.63 -18.44
CA HIS A 76 64.25 -3.02 -18.41
C HIS A 76 65.29 -4.11 -18.70
N ASP A 77 66.36 -3.79 -19.45
CA ASP A 77 67.43 -4.74 -19.77
C ASP A 77 68.38 -4.96 -18.57
N GLU A 78 68.39 -4.05 -17.58
CA GLU A 78 69.24 -4.10 -16.39
C GLU A 78 68.41 -4.43 -15.14
N GLU A 79 68.33 -5.71 -14.80
CA GLU A 79 67.46 -6.26 -13.73
C GLU A 79 67.60 -5.54 -12.38
N GLU A 80 68.83 -5.17 -12.00
CA GLU A 80 69.11 -4.47 -10.74
C GLU A 80 68.56 -3.03 -10.75
N LYS A 81 68.69 -2.30 -11.86
CA LYS A 81 68.15 -0.94 -12.01
C LYS A 81 66.63 -0.94 -12.09
N TRP A 82 66.04 -1.93 -12.76
CA TRP A 82 64.59 -2.09 -12.82
C TRP A 82 63.99 -2.41 -11.45
N SER A 83 64.61 -3.32 -10.70
CA SER A 83 64.21 -3.66 -9.32
C SER A 83 64.28 -2.44 -8.38
N GLN A 84 65.35 -1.63 -8.49
CA GLN A 84 65.45 -0.37 -7.76
C GLN A 84 64.36 0.63 -8.15
N TYR A 85 64.07 0.79 -9.46
CA TYR A 85 62.99 1.66 -9.93
C TYR A 85 61.61 1.20 -9.42
N GLU A 86 61.33 -0.11 -9.45
CA GLU A 86 60.08 -0.68 -8.92
C GLU A 86 59.94 -0.40 -7.42
N GLN A 87 61.00 -0.63 -6.65
CA GLN A 87 61.04 -0.33 -5.22
C GLN A 87 60.80 1.16 -4.96
N ASP A 88 61.46 2.04 -5.71
CA ASP A 88 61.28 3.50 -5.61
C ASP A 88 59.86 3.94 -5.95
N GLN A 89 59.25 3.40 -7.02
CA GLN A 89 57.86 3.70 -7.37
C GLN A 89 56.88 3.18 -6.32
N LEU A 90 57.14 2.00 -5.76
CA LEU A 90 56.33 1.44 -4.68
C LEU A 90 56.43 2.31 -3.43
N GLN A 91 57.62 2.80 -3.08
CA GLN A 91 57.81 3.73 -1.96
C GLN A 91 57.13 5.08 -2.22
N LYS A 92 57.26 5.64 -3.42
CA LYS A 92 56.55 6.87 -3.82
C LYS A 92 55.04 6.70 -3.73
N LYS A 93 54.49 5.59 -4.24
CA LYS A 93 53.06 5.27 -4.15
C LYS A 93 52.61 5.15 -2.69
N LYS A 94 53.37 4.42 -1.85
CA LYS A 94 53.08 4.31 -0.41
C LYS A 94 53.08 5.68 0.26
N ALA A 95 54.08 6.52 0.01
CA ALA A 95 54.17 7.87 0.54
C ALA A 95 52.98 8.75 0.12
N VAL A 96 52.59 8.69 -1.16
CA VAL A 96 51.40 9.40 -1.69
C VAL A 96 50.12 8.89 -1.03
N GLN A 97 49.96 7.58 -0.87
CA GLN A 97 48.78 7.00 -0.22
C GLN A 97 48.67 7.41 1.25
N VAL A 98 49.79 7.40 1.99
CA VAL A 98 49.84 7.85 3.39
C VAL A 98 49.48 9.34 3.49
N HIS A 99 50.05 10.18 2.62
CA HIS A 99 49.74 11.60 2.63
C HIS A 99 48.28 11.88 2.23
N ALA A 100 47.76 11.20 1.21
CA ALA A 100 46.38 11.32 0.77
C ALA A 100 45.39 10.93 1.88
N ALA A 101 45.68 9.86 2.63
CA ALA A 101 44.90 9.46 3.80
C ALA A 101 44.92 10.54 4.90
N ALA A 102 46.10 11.14 5.17
CA ALA A 102 46.23 12.23 6.11
C ALA A 102 45.44 13.48 5.68
N CYS A 103 45.47 13.84 4.38
CA CYS A 103 44.67 14.93 3.84
C CYS A 103 43.16 14.66 3.94
N ALA A 104 42.73 13.43 3.68
CA ALA A 104 41.32 13.04 3.82
C ALA A 104 40.84 13.10 5.27
N ALA A 105 41.66 12.62 6.22
CA ALA A 105 41.38 12.73 7.65
C ALA A 105 41.29 14.20 8.08
N TRP A 106 42.27 15.03 7.70
CA TRP A 106 42.24 16.46 7.97
C TRP A 106 40.99 17.16 7.39
N ALA A 107 40.60 16.81 6.16
CA ALA A 107 39.41 17.39 5.53
C ALA A 107 38.13 16.99 6.27
N ALA A 108 38.04 15.73 6.73
CA ALA A 108 36.92 15.24 7.54
C ALA A 108 36.87 15.95 8.90
N ASP A 109 37.99 16.05 9.60
CA ASP A 109 38.09 16.76 10.89
C ASP A 109 37.71 18.23 10.75
N ARG A 110 38.17 18.89 9.67
CA ARG A 110 37.83 20.28 9.40
C ARG A 110 36.35 20.47 9.09
N ALA A 111 35.74 19.55 8.33
CA ALA A 111 34.32 19.57 8.03
C ALA A 111 33.48 19.34 9.30
N GLN A 112 33.88 18.42 10.16
CA GLN A 112 33.24 18.13 11.44
C GLN A 112 33.32 19.33 12.39
N ALA A 113 34.52 19.90 12.58
CA ALA A 113 34.70 21.10 13.40
C ALA A 113 33.84 22.27 12.88
N ARG A 114 33.75 22.44 11.56
CA ARG A 114 32.88 23.45 10.96
C ARG A 114 31.38 23.16 11.20
N ALA A 115 30.96 21.89 11.15
CA ALA A 115 29.59 21.50 11.45
C ALA A 115 29.23 21.82 12.91
N GLU A 116 30.12 21.50 13.84
CA GLU A 116 29.97 21.80 15.28
C GLU A 116 29.88 23.31 15.55
N GLU A 117 30.75 24.12 14.92
CA GLU A 117 30.67 25.58 14.99
C GLU A 117 29.29 26.10 14.54
N LEU A 118 28.76 25.57 13.43
CA LEU A 118 27.46 25.98 12.91
C LEU A 118 26.31 25.51 13.80
N ASP A 119 26.42 24.32 14.41
CA ASP A 119 25.42 23.78 15.33
C ASP A 119 25.33 24.60 16.62
N VAL A 120 26.45 25.10 17.15
CA VAL A 120 26.44 26.06 18.26
C VAL A 120 25.62 27.30 17.91
N VAL A 121 25.76 27.83 16.69
CA VAL A 121 24.99 29.00 16.24
C VAL A 121 23.51 28.67 16.07
N ARG A 122 23.18 27.50 15.49
CA ARG A 122 21.79 27.03 15.36
C ARG A 122 21.13 26.82 16.71
N GLN A 123 21.86 26.27 17.68
CA GLN A 123 21.35 26.04 19.04
C GLN A 123 21.02 27.35 19.75
N ARG A 124 21.91 28.35 19.69
CA ARG A 124 21.63 29.70 20.23
C ARG A 124 20.41 30.34 19.57
N ARG A 125 20.27 30.19 18.25
CA ARG A 125 19.12 30.68 17.51
C ARG A 125 17.83 29.98 17.94
N LEU A 126 17.85 28.66 18.09
CA LEU A 126 16.72 27.86 18.56
C LEU A 126 16.28 28.31 19.96
N GLU A 127 17.22 28.47 20.89
CA GLU A 127 16.94 28.95 22.26
C GLU A 127 16.30 30.33 22.27
N PHE A 128 16.81 31.26 21.45
CA PHE A 128 16.20 32.58 21.28
C PHE A 128 14.74 32.48 20.80
N ILE A 129 14.49 31.68 19.75
CA ILE A 129 13.15 31.49 19.18
C ILE A 129 12.21 30.84 20.19
N ILE A 130 12.65 29.81 20.93
CA ILE A 130 11.86 29.15 21.97
C ILE A 130 11.43 30.15 23.03
N ASN A 131 12.34 30.99 23.50
CA ASN A 131 12.03 31.99 24.52
C ASN A 131 10.97 33.00 24.02
N LYS A 132 11.06 33.42 22.75
CA LYS A 132 10.05 34.30 22.14
C LYS A 132 8.70 33.60 21.99
N LEU A 133 8.66 32.38 21.46
CA LEU A 133 7.41 31.61 21.32
C LEU A 133 6.75 31.35 22.68
N ARG A 134 7.54 31.06 23.73
CA ARG A 134 7.03 30.94 25.10
C ARG A 134 6.33 32.22 25.57
N SER A 135 6.93 33.38 25.30
CA SER A 135 6.33 34.68 25.65
C SER A 135 5.06 34.99 24.87
N MET A 136 4.87 34.35 23.70
CA MET A 136 3.68 34.46 22.86
C MET A 136 2.58 33.42 23.22
N GLY A 137 2.72 32.70 24.33
CA GLY A 137 1.70 31.75 24.81
C GLY A 137 1.91 30.30 24.38
N TRP A 138 3.00 29.97 23.67
CA TRP A 138 3.29 28.59 23.23
C TRP A 138 4.00 27.73 24.29
N ALA A 139 4.11 28.21 25.54
CA ALA A 139 4.90 27.54 26.56
C ALA A 139 4.45 26.09 26.83
N GLU A 140 3.15 25.84 26.95
CA GLU A 140 2.63 24.49 27.16
C GLU A 140 2.84 23.57 25.95
N GLU A 141 2.71 24.11 24.73
CA GLU A 141 2.93 23.34 23.50
C GLU A 141 4.39 22.89 23.40
N MET A 142 5.33 23.75 23.78
CA MET A 142 6.77 23.42 23.80
C MET A 142 7.08 22.22 24.70
N LEU A 143 6.39 22.08 25.84
CA LEU A 143 6.59 20.95 26.76
C LEU A 143 6.10 19.62 26.17
N LYS A 144 5.20 19.67 25.17
CA LYS A 144 4.61 18.50 24.51
C LYS A 144 5.33 18.11 23.22
N LEU A 145 6.35 18.88 22.80
CA LEU A 145 7.20 18.53 21.65
C LEU A 145 8.16 17.38 21.99
N ARG A 146 8.66 16.72 20.95
CA ARG A 146 9.66 15.65 21.11
C ARG A 146 11.00 16.21 21.60
N PRO A 147 11.88 15.37 22.18
CA PRO A 147 13.24 15.78 22.53
C PRO A 147 13.94 16.49 21.37
N GLY A 148 14.70 17.55 21.69
CA GLY A 148 15.30 18.41 20.66
C GLY A 148 14.33 19.38 19.98
N TYR A 149 13.10 19.53 20.49
CA TYR A 149 12.07 20.43 19.95
C TYR A 149 11.65 20.11 18.51
N TYR A 150 11.75 18.84 18.09
CA TYR A 150 11.23 18.43 16.79
C TYR A 150 9.68 18.53 16.77
N PRO A 151 9.07 19.02 15.67
CA PRO A 151 9.67 19.38 14.37
C PRO A 151 10.14 20.84 14.25
N LEU A 152 9.94 21.68 15.28
CA LEU A 152 10.29 23.10 15.24
C LEU A 152 11.78 23.33 14.95
N ALA A 153 12.69 22.53 15.52
CA ALA A 153 14.13 22.65 15.28
C ALA A 153 14.53 22.48 13.80
N ASP A 154 13.74 21.72 13.02
CA ASP A 154 13.97 21.49 11.59
C ASP A 154 13.32 22.55 10.70
N HIS A 155 12.50 23.45 11.26
CA HIS A 155 11.87 24.51 10.49
C HIS A 155 12.92 25.38 9.80
N HIS A 156 12.67 25.77 8.56
CA HIS A 156 13.67 26.44 7.72
C HIS A 156 14.14 27.78 8.29
N HIS A 157 13.27 28.53 9.00
CA HIS A 157 13.67 29.74 9.75
C HIS A 157 14.47 29.47 11.03
N VAL A 158 14.44 28.25 11.57
CA VAL A 158 15.07 27.86 12.83
C VAL A 158 16.45 27.24 12.58
N ARG A 159 16.57 26.35 11.58
CA ARG A 159 17.81 25.61 11.25
C ARG A 159 18.92 26.47 10.62
N VAL A 160 18.71 27.78 10.48
CA VAL A 160 19.68 28.71 9.89
C VAL A 160 20.85 28.95 10.86
N ALA A 161 22.08 28.73 10.38
CA ALA A 161 23.30 29.02 11.14
C ALA A 161 23.66 30.52 11.09
N LYS A 162 22.75 31.35 11.61
CA LYS A 162 22.91 32.80 11.74
C LYS A 162 22.15 33.31 12.95
N GLU A 163 22.78 34.17 13.74
CA GLU A 163 22.13 34.78 14.90
C GLU A 163 20.87 35.57 14.48
N LEU A 164 19.85 35.49 15.32
CA LEU A 164 18.58 36.17 15.10
C LEU A 164 18.52 37.46 15.92
N THR A 165 18.26 38.58 15.26
CA THR A 165 18.03 39.86 15.93
C THR A 165 16.54 40.09 16.16
N GLU A 166 16.18 40.96 17.09
CA GLU A 166 14.79 41.36 17.36
C GLU A 166 14.05 41.81 16.09
N ARG A 167 14.69 42.64 15.26
CA ARG A 167 14.09 43.11 14.00
C ARG A 167 13.85 41.98 12.99
N ALA A 168 14.69 40.96 12.99
CA ALA A 168 14.53 39.80 12.12
C ALA A 168 13.47 38.83 12.67
N TRP A 169 13.35 38.72 14.00
CA TRP A 169 12.29 37.97 14.67
C TRP A 169 10.89 38.48 14.29
N GLU A 170 10.69 39.80 14.31
CA GLU A 170 9.41 40.44 13.93
C GLU A 170 8.93 40.04 12.53
N LYS A 171 9.84 39.68 11.62
CA LYS A 171 9.50 39.25 10.25
C LYS A 171 9.08 37.79 10.13
N ILE A 172 9.49 36.95 11.08
CA ILE A 172 9.26 35.50 11.02
C ILE A 172 8.28 34.98 12.09
N ARG A 173 7.93 35.82 13.08
CA ARG A 173 7.14 35.41 14.25
C ARG A 173 5.73 34.90 13.89
N ASP A 174 5.08 35.52 12.91
CA ASP A 174 3.70 35.19 12.54
C ASP A 174 3.66 33.88 11.75
N GLU A 175 4.65 33.67 10.89
CA GLU A 175 4.84 32.41 10.17
C GLU A 175 5.16 31.27 11.14
N LEU A 176 6.08 31.49 12.09
CA LEU A 176 6.38 30.49 13.13
C LEU A 176 5.18 30.22 14.04
N SER A 177 4.34 31.22 14.33
CA SER A 177 3.11 31.03 15.10
C SER A 177 2.09 30.19 14.32
N THR A 178 1.95 30.44 13.02
CA THR A 178 1.10 29.63 12.12
C THR A 178 1.61 28.19 12.04
N TYR A 179 2.93 28.02 11.93
CA TYR A 179 3.55 26.71 11.96
C TYR A 179 3.30 25.99 13.30
N MET A 180 3.41 26.69 14.42
CA MET A 180 3.11 26.13 15.74
C MET A 180 1.65 25.70 15.89
N GLN A 181 0.70 26.45 15.32
CA GLN A 181 -0.70 26.02 15.24
C GLN A 181 -0.84 24.71 14.47
N HIS A 182 -0.20 24.59 13.30
CA HIS A 182 -0.21 23.35 12.52
C HIS A 182 0.39 22.17 13.31
N VAL A 183 1.51 22.39 14.00
CA VAL A 183 2.15 21.36 14.86
C VAL A 183 1.21 20.93 15.99
N GLN A 184 0.55 21.88 16.65
CA GLN A 184 -0.43 21.62 17.70
C GLN A 184 -1.63 20.84 17.16
N THR A 185 -2.24 21.26 16.04
CA THR A 185 -3.36 20.55 15.40
C THR A 185 -2.96 19.13 15.06
N ALA A 186 -1.80 18.93 14.41
CA ALA A 186 -1.32 17.61 14.07
C ALA A 186 -1.07 16.73 15.32
N ARG A 187 -0.61 17.32 16.44
CA ARG A 187 -0.47 16.61 17.71
C ARG A 187 -1.83 16.22 18.28
N LEU A 188 -2.78 17.15 18.36
CA LEU A 188 -4.12 16.90 18.87
C LEU A 188 -4.84 15.82 18.04
N THR A 189 -4.70 15.83 16.71
CA THR A 189 -5.21 14.77 15.84
C THR A 189 -4.56 13.42 16.16
N ARG A 190 -3.22 13.37 16.33
CA ARG A 190 -2.51 12.14 16.72
C ARG A 190 -2.94 11.61 18.09
N GLU A 191 -3.09 12.48 19.09
CA GLU A 191 -3.58 12.13 20.43
C GLU A 191 -5.02 11.61 20.38
N ARG A 192 -5.89 12.27 19.61
CA ARG A 192 -7.27 11.84 19.40
C ARG A 192 -7.33 10.46 18.76
N SER A 193 -6.59 10.24 17.67
CA SER A 193 -6.51 8.93 17.01
C SER A 193 -5.95 7.84 17.92
N ALA A 194 -4.92 8.14 18.73
CA ALA A 194 -4.36 7.19 19.69
C ALA A 194 -5.41 6.80 20.76
N ALA A 195 -6.16 7.76 21.29
CA ALA A 195 -7.24 7.49 22.24
C ALA A 195 -8.36 6.64 21.62
N ILE A 196 -8.81 6.99 20.41
CA ILE A 196 -9.84 6.23 19.68
C ILE A 196 -9.36 4.79 19.43
N ARG A 197 -8.15 4.59 18.90
CA ARG A 197 -7.57 3.25 18.67
C ARG A 197 -7.48 2.43 19.95
N SER A 198 -7.04 3.03 21.05
CA SER A 198 -6.97 2.34 22.34
C SER A 198 -8.36 1.89 22.82
N ARG A 199 -9.38 2.74 22.68
CA ARG A 199 -10.76 2.40 23.05
C ARG A 199 -11.38 1.34 22.12
N LEU A 200 -11.09 1.42 20.82
CA LEU A 200 -11.47 0.40 19.84
C LEU A 200 -10.84 -0.96 20.14
N GLN A 201 -9.57 -1.01 20.54
CA GLN A 201 -8.90 -2.25 20.94
C GLN A 201 -9.53 -2.87 22.20
N VAL A 202 -10.01 -2.04 23.13
CA VAL A 202 -10.77 -2.52 24.29
C VAL A 202 -12.08 -3.17 23.84
N LEU A 203 -12.82 -2.53 22.92
CA LEU A 203 -14.04 -3.11 22.35
C LEU A 203 -13.76 -4.41 21.61
N GLU A 204 -12.78 -4.43 20.70
CA GLU A 204 -12.33 -5.62 19.97
C GLU A 204 -12.06 -6.79 20.93
N CYS A 205 -11.26 -6.53 21.97
CA CYS A 205 -10.89 -7.56 22.93
C CYS A 205 -12.09 -8.10 23.74
N VAL A 206 -13.06 -7.24 24.08
CA VAL A 206 -14.28 -7.65 24.77
C VAL A 206 -15.17 -8.50 23.86
N ILE A 207 -15.42 -8.04 22.63
CA ILE A 207 -16.24 -8.78 21.66
C ILE A 207 -15.62 -10.13 21.35
N ASP A 208 -14.31 -10.18 21.11
CA ASP A 208 -13.60 -11.43 20.83
C ASP A 208 -13.73 -12.43 21.97
N ARG A 209 -13.57 -12.00 23.23
CA ARG A 209 -13.76 -12.89 24.39
C ARG A 209 -15.18 -13.41 24.47
N LEU A 210 -16.18 -12.52 24.41
CA LEU A 210 -17.60 -12.90 24.47
C LEU A 210 -17.95 -13.93 23.39
N ARG A 211 -17.48 -13.74 22.15
CA ARG A 211 -17.77 -14.65 21.04
C ARG A 211 -16.98 -15.96 21.12
N ASN A 212 -15.76 -15.93 21.66
CA ASN A 212 -15.00 -17.15 21.90
C ASN A 212 -15.65 -18.02 22.99
N ASP A 213 -16.19 -17.40 24.05
CA ASP A 213 -16.88 -18.10 25.14
C ASP A 213 -18.20 -18.74 24.66
N GLU A 214 -18.94 -18.10 23.75
CA GLU A 214 -20.15 -18.67 23.12
C GLU A 214 -19.85 -19.87 22.20
N GLY A 215 -18.66 -19.91 21.60
CA GLY A 215 -18.26 -20.97 20.66
C GLY A 215 -18.86 -20.84 19.25
N ARG A 216 -18.39 -21.68 18.32
CA ARG A 216 -18.80 -21.66 16.91
C ARG A 216 -20.05 -22.51 16.66
N SER A 217 -21.07 -21.87 16.11
CA SER A 217 -22.32 -22.47 15.64
C SER A 217 -22.88 -21.68 14.46
N SER A 218 -23.87 -22.22 13.73
CA SER A 218 -24.54 -21.50 12.64
C SER A 218 -25.18 -20.17 13.10
N MET A 219 -25.64 -20.11 14.36
CA MET A 219 -26.21 -18.91 14.96
C MET A 219 -25.12 -17.86 15.23
N THR A 220 -24.01 -18.28 15.86
CA THR A 220 -22.92 -17.36 16.23
C THR A 220 -22.12 -16.87 15.02
N GLU A 221 -22.11 -17.61 13.90
CA GLU A 221 -21.54 -17.11 12.65
C GLU A 221 -22.27 -15.87 12.11
N SER A 222 -23.57 -15.76 12.37
CA SER A 222 -24.41 -14.65 11.91
C SER A 222 -24.29 -13.41 12.80
N HIS A 223 -23.66 -13.51 13.98
CA HIS A 223 -23.48 -12.35 14.86
C HIS A 223 -22.63 -11.26 14.19
N PRO A 224 -22.92 -9.97 14.50
CA PRO A 224 -22.11 -8.85 14.04
C PRO A 224 -20.63 -9.06 14.40
N LYS A 225 -19.73 -8.54 13.56
CA LYS A 225 -18.28 -8.57 13.82
C LYS A 225 -17.86 -7.29 14.55
N PHE A 226 -16.63 -7.28 15.08
CA PHE A 226 -16.08 -6.12 15.81
C PHE A 226 -16.40 -4.75 15.15
N PRO A 227 -16.15 -4.56 13.83
CA PRO A 227 -16.41 -3.27 13.20
C PRO A 227 -17.90 -2.89 13.16
N ASP A 228 -18.81 -3.86 13.17
CA ASP A 228 -20.24 -3.59 13.23
C ASP A 228 -20.64 -3.00 14.59
N TYR A 229 -20.12 -3.53 15.70
CA TYR A 229 -20.35 -2.94 17.03
C TYR A 229 -19.74 -1.55 17.13
N ALA A 230 -18.53 -1.36 16.60
CA ALA A 230 -17.86 -0.06 16.62
C ALA A 230 -18.64 1.03 15.87
N LEU A 231 -19.54 0.67 14.95
CA LEU A 231 -20.43 1.59 14.25
C LEU A 231 -21.80 1.77 14.92
N MET A 232 -22.14 0.96 15.92
CA MET A 232 -23.38 1.15 16.66
C MET A 232 -23.29 2.45 17.48
N PRO A 233 -24.36 3.27 17.52
CA PRO A 233 -24.34 4.58 18.18
C PRO A 233 -23.88 4.53 19.64
N GLU A 234 -24.29 3.51 20.40
CA GLU A 234 -23.96 3.36 21.81
C GLU A 234 -22.47 3.14 22.06
N PHE A 235 -21.78 2.38 21.19
CA PHE A 235 -20.34 2.17 21.31
C PHE A 235 -19.57 3.34 20.70
N ARG A 236 -20.00 3.83 19.52
CA ARG A 236 -19.35 4.95 18.84
C ARG A 236 -19.28 6.19 19.73
N ALA A 237 -20.38 6.55 20.41
CA ALA A 237 -20.41 7.69 21.33
C ALA A 237 -19.42 7.56 22.50
N LEU A 238 -19.23 6.34 23.02
CA LEU A 238 -18.26 6.07 24.09
C LEU A 238 -16.81 6.14 23.57
N ILE A 239 -16.57 5.67 22.35
CA ILE A 239 -15.25 5.67 21.73
C ILE A 239 -14.82 7.09 21.35
N GLU A 240 -15.72 7.88 20.75
CA GLU A 240 -15.49 9.26 20.30
C GLU A 240 -15.53 10.31 21.43
N GLY A 241 -15.71 9.87 22.69
CA GLY A 241 -15.70 10.75 23.86
C GLY A 241 -14.40 11.58 24.00
N PRO A 242 -14.36 12.57 24.92
CA PRO A 242 -13.23 13.50 25.04
C PRO A 242 -11.87 12.79 25.21
N THR A 243 -10.84 13.20 24.47
CA THR A 243 -9.51 12.53 24.42
C THR A 243 -8.83 12.44 25.80
N HIS A 244 -8.96 13.48 26.62
CA HIS A 244 -8.35 13.55 27.96
C HIS A 244 -9.15 12.80 29.03
N ALA A 245 -10.39 12.41 28.75
CA ALA A 245 -11.20 11.64 29.69
C ALA A 245 -10.85 10.15 29.57
N PRO A 246 -10.67 9.43 30.70
CA PRO A 246 -10.57 7.98 30.66
C PRO A 246 -11.85 7.39 30.08
N LEU A 247 -11.75 6.20 29.47
CA LEU A 247 -12.92 5.46 29.01
C LEU A 247 -13.85 5.22 30.21
N ASP A 248 -15.12 5.63 30.11
CA ASP A 248 -16.13 5.36 31.14
C ASP A 248 -16.42 3.86 31.17
N LYS A 249 -15.72 3.17 32.07
CA LYS A 249 -15.82 1.72 32.25
C LYS A 249 -17.23 1.28 32.64
N GLN A 250 -17.99 2.10 33.38
CA GLN A 250 -19.35 1.76 33.78
C GLN A 250 -20.31 1.89 32.61
N ALA A 251 -20.21 2.97 31.82
CA ALA A 251 -21.01 3.10 30.60
C ALA A 251 -20.70 2.00 29.59
N PHE A 252 -19.42 1.64 29.46
CA PHE A 252 -18.98 0.53 28.62
C PHE A 252 -19.55 -0.80 29.10
N ALA A 253 -19.52 -1.08 30.41
CA ALA A 253 -20.14 -2.27 30.99
C ALA A 253 -21.66 -2.32 30.76
N ARG A 254 -22.37 -1.19 30.90
CA ARG A 254 -23.80 -1.11 30.58
C ARG A 254 -24.09 -1.42 29.11
N ALA A 255 -23.23 -0.94 28.19
CA ALA A 255 -23.36 -1.26 26.77
C ALA A 255 -23.10 -2.75 26.48
N ILE A 256 -22.12 -3.37 27.16
CA ILE A 256 -21.81 -4.80 27.03
C ILE A 256 -22.99 -5.68 27.41
N VAL A 257 -23.70 -5.35 28.51
CA VAL A 257 -24.87 -6.14 28.96
C VAL A 257 -25.97 -6.18 27.89
N ARG A 258 -26.06 -5.15 27.05
CA ARG A 258 -27.06 -5.06 25.97
C ARG A 258 -26.65 -5.80 24.69
N ILE A 259 -25.45 -6.39 24.61
CA ILE A 259 -24.97 -7.06 23.39
C ILE A 259 -25.97 -8.09 22.82
N PRO A 260 -26.57 -9.00 23.62
CA PRO A 260 -27.54 -9.95 23.08
C PRO A 260 -28.76 -9.27 22.42
N ASP A 261 -29.26 -8.19 23.01
CA ASP A 261 -30.36 -7.42 22.43
C ASP A 261 -29.92 -6.69 21.15
N LEU A 262 -28.70 -6.12 21.16
CA LEU A 262 -28.11 -5.45 20.02
C LEU A 262 -27.86 -6.40 18.85
N ASP A 263 -27.49 -7.66 19.12
CA ASP A 263 -27.36 -8.71 18.11
C ASP A 263 -28.70 -8.94 17.42
N GLY A 264 -29.77 -9.11 18.20
CA GLY A 264 -31.13 -9.31 17.68
C GLY A 264 -31.60 -8.14 16.83
N VAL A 265 -31.41 -6.91 17.31
CA VAL A 265 -31.74 -5.69 16.56
C VAL A 265 -30.92 -5.61 15.27
N TRP A 266 -29.62 -5.88 15.34
CA TRP A 266 -28.73 -5.83 14.19
C TRP A 266 -29.12 -6.87 13.13
N LEU A 267 -29.38 -8.11 13.55
CA LEU A 267 -29.82 -9.21 12.69
C LEU A 267 -31.16 -8.89 12.01
N ALA A 268 -32.14 -8.39 12.77
CA ALA A 268 -33.44 -8.02 12.24
C ALA A 268 -33.34 -6.92 11.17
N GLN A 269 -32.48 -5.92 11.40
CA GLN A 269 -32.22 -4.86 10.43
C GLN A 269 -31.59 -5.42 9.14
N ARG A 270 -30.68 -6.39 9.23
CA ARG A 270 -29.97 -6.96 8.06
C ARG A 270 -30.89 -7.88 7.28
N ALA A 271 -31.71 -8.67 7.99
CA ALA A 271 -32.77 -9.44 7.39
C ALA A 271 -33.77 -8.55 6.66
N TYR A 272 -34.20 -7.42 7.25
CA TYR A 272 -35.09 -6.48 6.56
C TYR A 272 -34.47 -5.94 5.25
N LEU A 273 -33.20 -5.56 5.26
CA LEU A 273 -32.50 -5.07 4.07
C LEU A 273 -32.42 -6.14 2.96
N LEU A 274 -32.15 -7.38 3.34
CA LEU A 274 -32.12 -8.52 2.41
C LEU A 274 -33.51 -8.87 1.85
N ASP A 275 -34.54 -8.79 2.68
CA ASP A 275 -35.95 -8.99 2.28
C ASP A 275 -36.39 -7.90 1.29
N ASP A 276 -36.13 -6.63 1.58
CA ASP A 276 -36.45 -5.50 0.68
C ASP A 276 -35.75 -5.65 -0.68
N MET A 277 -34.46 -6.02 -0.68
CA MET A 277 -33.72 -6.30 -1.91
C MET A 277 -34.38 -7.40 -2.75
N LEU A 278 -34.82 -8.50 -2.13
CA LEU A 278 -35.48 -9.59 -2.83
C LEU A 278 -36.87 -9.19 -3.34
N ARG A 279 -37.68 -8.53 -2.51
CA ARG A 279 -39.02 -8.08 -2.91
C ARG A 279 -38.98 -7.11 -4.09
N ARG A 280 -38.02 -6.20 -4.12
CA ARG A 280 -37.79 -5.31 -5.28
C ARG A 280 -37.46 -6.11 -6.53
N ALA A 281 -36.59 -7.10 -6.43
CA ALA A 281 -36.24 -7.97 -7.56
C ALA A 281 -37.43 -8.83 -8.04
N MET A 282 -38.36 -9.16 -7.15
CA MET A 282 -39.61 -9.85 -7.48
C MET A 282 -40.70 -8.92 -8.05
N GLY A 283 -40.49 -7.60 -8.06
CA GLY A 283 -41.51 -6.63 -8.47
C GLY A 283 -42.65 -6.45 -7.44
N LEU A 284 -42.44 -6.86 -6.19
CA LEU A 284 -43.43 -6.80 -5.12
C LEU A 284 -43.46 -5.45 -4.38
N VAL A 285 -42.51 -4.55 -4.66
CA VAL A 285 -42.44 -3.19 -4.08
C VAL A 285 -42.62 -2.17 -5.20
N PRO A 286 -43.60 -1.25 -5.11
CA PRO A 286 -43.75 -0.16 -6.07
C PRO A 286 -42.50 0.73 -6.15
N GLU A 287 -42.10 1.13 -7.36
CA GLU A 287 -41.01 2.09 -7.56
C GLU A 287 -41.35 3.42 -6.85
N GLY A 288 -40.44 3.90 -5.99
CA GLY A 288 -40.60 5.17 -5.27
C GLY A 288 -41.14 5.08 -3.83
N MET A 289 -41.47 3.89 -3.32
CA MET A 289 -41.82 3.74 -1.89
C MET A 289 -40.54 3.79 -1.02
N VAL A 290 -40.39 4.86 -0.22
CA VAL A 290 -39.15 5.15 0.54
C VAL A 290 -39.06 4.42 1.89
N LYS A 291 -40.09 3.72 2.37
CA LYS A 291 -40.02 2.76 3.49
C LYS A 291 -41.37 2.09 3.73
N PRO A 292 -41.50 0.76 3.64
CA PRO A 292 -42.56 0.07 4.34
C PRO A 292 -42.18 -0.09 5.82
N HIS A 293 -42.87 0.63 6.69
CA HIS A 293 -43.03 0.22 8.09
C HIS A 293 -44.03 -0.94 8.11
N GLY A 294 -43.54 -2.16 8.15
CA GLY A 294 -44.37 -3.36 8.19
C GLY A 294 -43.58 -4.56 8.67
N LEU A 295 -44.25 -5.41 9.46
CA LEU A 295 -43.71 -6.63 10.07
C LEU A 295 -42.90 -7.45 9.06
N MET A 296 -41.70 -7.84 9.48
CA MET A 296 -40.81 -8.77 8.76
C MET A 296 -41.59 -10.04 8.45
N ASN A 297 -41.96 -10.24 7.19
CA ASN A 297 -42.68 -11.44 6.78
C ASN A 297 -41.65 -12.56 6.60
N THR A 298 -41.40 -13.31 7.67
CA THR A 298 -40.41 -14.40 7.74
C THR A 298 -40.58 -15.45 6.65
N TYR A 299 -41.79 -15.57 6.09
CA TYR A 299 -42.12 -16.53 5.03
C TYR A 299 -41.25 -16.39 3.76
N ILE A 300 -40.80 -15.18 3.40
CA ILE A 300 -39.97 -14.99 2.19
C ILE A 300 -38.62 -15.70 2.32
N PHE A 301 -38.00 -15.71 3.51
CA PHE A 301 -36.71 -16.36 3.71
C PHE A 301 -36.78 -17.88 3.51
N ASP A 302 -37.95 -18.47 3.73
CA ASP A 302 -38.18 -19.90 3.62
C ASP A 302 -38.44 -20.36 2.18
N LEU A 303 -38.79 -19.45 1.27
CA LEU A 303 -39.03 -19.79 -0.14
C LEU A 303 -37.77 -20.34 -0.82
N ALA A 304 -37.95 -21.38 -1.63
CA ALA A 304 -36.88 -21.99 -2.43
C ALA A 304 -36.23 -20.98 -3.39
N ILE A 305 -37.02 -20.02 -3.87
CA ILE A 305 -36.57 -18.96 -4.79
C ILE A 305 -35.77 -17.84 -4.10
N ALA A 306 -35.80 -17.76 -2.76
CA ALA A 306 -35.13 -16.70 -2.00
C ALA A 306 -33.62 -16.94 -1.93
N LEU A 307 -32.94 -16.54 -3.01
CA LEU A 307 -31.51 -16.69 -3.24
C LEU A 307 -30.83 -15.34 -3.44
N VAL A 308 -29.55 -15.27 -3.08
CA VAL A 308 -28.65 -14.19 -3.45
C VAL A 308 -27.39 -14.72 -4.09
N GLU A 309 -26.75 -13.88 -4.87
CA GLU A 309 -25.45 -14.11 -5.49
C GLU A 309 -24.46 -13.09 -4.95
N CYS A 310 -23.30 -13.58 -4.50
CA CYS A 310 -22.21 -12.72 -4.06
C CYS A 310 -21.44 -12.18 -5.27
N ARG A 311 -21.32 -10.85 -5.38
CA ARG A 311 -20.58 -10.19 -6.47
C ARG A 311 -19.07 -10.45 -6.42
N ARG A 312 -18.53 -10.89 -5.28
CA ARG A 312 -17.09 -11.11 -5.09
C ARG A 312 -16.67 -12.53 -5.43
N CYS A 313 -17.26 -13.54 -4.78
CA CYS A 313 -16.92 -14.95 -5.03
C CYS A 313 -17.83 -15.63 -6.06
N GLN A 314 -18.87 -14.94 -6.56
CA GLN A 314 -19.87 -15.47 -7.51
C GLN A 314 -20.68 -16.66 -6.95
N GLU A 315 -20.59 -16.93 -5.65
CA GLU A 315 -21.37 -17.99 -5.01
C GLU A 315 -22.84 -17.58 -4.91
N ARG A 316 -23.73 -18.53 -5.23
CA ARG A 316 -25.17 -18.43 -4.99
C ARG A 316 -25.55 -19.18 -3.74
N MET A 317 -26.38 -18.57 -2.93
CA MET A 317 -26.75 -19.10 -1.62
C MET A 317 -28.17 -18.69 -1.23
N PRO A 318 -28.80 -19.42 -0.30
CA PRO A 318 -30.02 -18.95 0.36
C PRO A 318 -29.86 -17.55 0.93
N LEU A 319 -30.93 -16.74 0.88
CA LEU A 319 -30.95 -15.38 1.45
C LEU A 319 -30.47 -15.34 2.92
N THR A 320 -30.82 -16.37 3.71
CA THR A 320 -30.40 -16.53 5.10
C THR A 320 -28.88 -16.66 5.29
N MET A 321 -28.16 -17.16 4.27
CA MET A 321 -26.71 -17.33 4.32
C MET A 321 -25.93 -16.06 3.96
N ALA A 322 -26.61 -15.00 3.53
CA ALA A 322 -25.96 -13.74 3.17
C ALA A 322 -25.31 -13.04 4.38
N ILE A 323 -25.93 -13.14 5.55
CA ILE A 323 -25.41 -12.53 6.78
C ILE A 323 -24.07 -13.15 7.20
N PRO A 324 -23.95 -14.48 7.40
CA PRO A 324 -22.68 -15.10 7.78
C PRO A 324 -21.67 -15.19 6.63
N HIS A 325 -22.02 -14.79 5.41
CA HIS A 325 -21.16 -14.95 4.24
C HIS A 325 -19.86 -14.14 4.37
N ARG A 326 -18.71 -14.82 4.31
CA ARG A 326 -17.38 -14.24 4.53
C ARG A 326 -17.12 -12.99 3.67
N CYS A 327 -17.56 -12.97 2.41
CA CYS A 327 -17.30 -11.82 1.53
C CYS A 327 -17.97 -10.53 2.01
N ALA A 328 -19.03 -10.60 2.81
CA ALA A 328 -19.69 -9.43 3.40
C ALA A 328 -18.81 -8.70 4.41
N HIS A 329 -17.82 -9.39 4.99
CA HIS A 329 -16.87 -8.87 5.97
C HIS A 329 -15.41 -8.86 5.49
N SER A 330 -15.13 -9.49 4.34
CA SER A 330 -13.77 -9.69 3.82
C SER A 330 -13.24 -8.47 3.07
N PRO A 331 -11.91 -8.22 3.10
CA PRO A 331 -11.19 -7.49 2.06
C PRO A 331 -11.53 -7.99 0.67
N SER A 332 -12.21 -7.16 -0.12
CA SER A 332 -11.92 -7.05 -1.54
C SER A 332 -10.41 -6.77 -1.68
N THR A 333 -9.78 -7.34 -2.71
CA THR A 333 -8.41 -6.98 -3.15
C THR A 333 -8.21 -5.47 -3.28
N TYR A 334 -9.30 -4.72 -3.47
CA TYR A 334 -9.30 -3.26 -3.58
C TYR A 334 -9.32 -2.49 -2.27
N TRP A 335 -9.48 -3.09 -1.09
CA TRP A 335 -9.58 -2.25 0.11
C TRP A 335 -8.29 -1.59 0.57
N PHE A 336 -7.16 -2.19 0.19
CA PHE A 336 -5.86 -1.56 0.35
C PHE A 336 -5.60 -0.51 -0.75
N LEU A 337 -6.46 -0.42 -1.76
CA LEU A 337 -6.34 0.45 -2.95
C LEU A 337 -7.50 1.43 -3.13
N ASP A 338 -8.60 1.32 -2.38
CA ASP A 338 -9.73 2.27 -2.31
C ASP A 338 -9.32 3.59 -1.62
N PHE A 339 -8.01 3.88 -1.58
CA PHE A 339 -7.43 5.10 -1.06
C PHE A 339 -7.59 6.30 -2.01
N ASP A 340 -7.99 6.08 -3.28
CA ASP A 340 -7.86 7.08 -4.34
C ASP A 340 -9.14 7.30 -5.19
N LEU A 341 -10.35 7.11 -4.67
CA LEU A 341 -11.53 7.72 -5.30
C LEU A 341 -11.89 9.01 -4.55
N GLU A 342 -11.44 10.10 -5.18
CA GLU A 342 -11.38 11.52 -4.79
C GLU A 342 -12.67 12.17 -4.25
N GLU A 343 -13.69 11.43 -3.82
CA GLU A 343 -15.01 11.98 -3.48
C GLU A 343 -15.45 11.80 -2.01
N HIS A 344 -14.79 10.96 -1.22
CA HIS A 344 -15.09 10.82 0.21
C HIS A 344 -13.81 10.88 1.03
N ALA A 345 -13.52 12.05 1.62
CA ALA A 345 -12.58 12.13 2.72
C ALA A 345 -13.02 11.12 3.80
N GLU A 346 -12.29 10.00 3.94
CA GLU A 346 -12.59 9.05 5.00
C GLU A 346 -12.59 9.78 6.34
N ASP A 347 -13.71 9.69 7.06
CA ASP A 347 -13.81 10.15 8.45
C ASP A 347 -12.63 9.59 9.26
N ASP A 348 -11.95 10.44 10.04
CA ASP A 348 -10.81 10.07 10.89
C ASP A 348 -11.12 8.82 11.73
N TYR A 349 -12.38 8.66 12.16
CA TYR A 349 -12.86 7.48 12.88
C TYR A 349 -12.74 6.19 12.05
N MET A 350 -13.15 6.22 10.77
CA MET A 350 -13.13 5.05 9.90
C MET A 350 -11.71 4.58 9.62
N ARG A 351 -10.76 5.51 9.50
CA ARG A 351 -9.33 5.21 9.39
C ARG A 351 -8.81 4.49 10.63
N ASP A 352 -9.19 4.95 11.81
CA ASP A 352 -8.75 4.35 13.08
C ASP A 352 -9.44 2.99 13.34
N LEU A 353 -10.72 2.85 12.99
CA LEU A 353 -11.45 1.58 13.01
C LEU A 353 -10.80 0.54 12.11
N ARG A 354 -10.50 0.94 10.87
CA ARG A 354 -9.78 0.16 9.86
C ARG A 354 -8.46 -0.39 10.40
N TYR A 355 -7.68 0.48 11.06
CA TYR A 355 -6.39 0.11 11.64
C TYR A 355 -6.54 -1.00 12.69
N VAL A 356 -7.56 -0.91 13.56
CA VAL A 356 -7.79 -1.91 14.61
C VAL A 356 -8.41 -3.20 14.07
N ALA A 357 -9.30 -3.11 13.08
CA ALA A 357 -10.07 -4.25 12.58
C ALA A 357 -9.27 -5.31 11.78
N ARG A 358 -7.99 -5.04 11.45
CA ARG A 358 -7.05 -5.98 10.79
C ARG A 358 -7.63 -6.69 9.55
N GLY A 359 -8.37 -5.95 8.73
CA GLY A 359 -8.96 -6.46 7.49
C GLY A 359 -10.39 -7.00 7.64
N VAL A 360 -10.96 -7.07 8.83
CA VAL A 360 -12.41 -7.28 8.98
C VAL A 360 -13.14 -5.98 8.69
N ARG A 361 -14.24 -6.05 7.94
CA ARG A 361 -15.09 -4.90 7.65
C ARG A 361 -16.43 -4.97 8.36
N PRO A 362 -17.12 -3.82 8.50
CA PRO A 362 -18.56 -3.80 8.68
C PRO A 362 -19.25 -4.58 7.56
N TRP A 363 -20.37 -5.23 7.88
CA TRP A 363 -21.18 -5.96 6.93
C TRP A 363 -21.69 -5.04 5.81
N ASP A 364 -21.46 -5.44 4.55
CA ASP A 364 -21.81 -4.64 3.38
C ASP A 364 -22.81 -5.37 2.47
N MET A 365 -24.04 -4.84 2.41
CA MET A 365 -25.11 -5.36 1.55
C MET A 365 -24.74 -5.34 0.06
N ASN A 366 -23.90 -4.38 -0.36
CA ASN A 366 -23.54 -4.23 -1.78
C ASN A 366 -22.71 -5.42 -2.30
N CYS A 367 -22.23 -6.29 -1.40
CA CYS A 367 -21.63 -7.57 -1.76
C CYS A 367 -22.61 -8.51 -2.47
N PHE A 368 -23.92 -8.26 -2.37
CA PHE A 368 -24.95 -9.16 -2.87
C PHE A 368 -25.73 -8.56 -4.04
N ARG A 369 -26.31 -9.46 -4.83
CA ARG A 369 -27.35 -9.16 -5.82
C ARG A 369 -28.33 -10.32 -5.87
N VAL A 370 -29.55 -10.05 -6.31
CA VAL A 370 -30.51 -11.11 -6.59
C VAL A 370 -30.18 -11.69 -7.98
N PRO A 371 -29.98 -13.02 -8.11
CA PRO A 371 -29.75 -13.63 -9.41
C PRO A 371 -31.03 -13.60 -10.27
N ASP A 372 -30.92 -13.96 -11.54
CA ASP A 372 -32.07 -14.14 -12.43
C ASP A 372 -33.01 -15.24 -11.89
N LEU A 373 -34.13 -14.80 -11.32
CA LEU A 373 -35.08 -15.68 -10.63
C LEU A 373 -35.83 -16.61 -11.58
N GLU A 374 -35.99 -16.26 -12.87
CA GLU A 374 -36.69 -17.14 -13.84
C GLU A 374 -35.98 -18.47 -14.03
N GLN A 375 -34.66 -18.51 -13.89
CA GLN A 375 -33.90 -19.76 -13.96
C GLN A 375 -34.30 -20.71 -12.82
N VAL A 376 -34.45 -20.15 -11.61
CA VAL A 376 -34.85 -20.90 -10.42
C VAL A 376 -36.31 -21.35 -10.53
N ARG A 377 -37.19 -20.46 -11.03
CA ARG A 377 -38.58 -20.81 -11.36
C ARG A 377 -38.66 -21.95 -12.35
N GLY A 378 -37.81 -21.96 -13.37
CA GLY A 378 -37.72 -23.05 -14.34
C GLY A 378 -37.38 -24.39 -13.71
N VAL A 379 -36.44 -24.43 -12.76
CA VAL A 379 -36.10 -25.66 -12.01
C VAL A 379 -37.28 -26.11 -11.16
N LEU A 380 -37.91 -25.20 -10.41
CA LEU A 380 -39.05 -25.53 -9.55
C LEU A 380 -40.24 -26.05 -10.37
N ARG A 381 -40.56 -25.41 -11.50
CA ARG A 381 -41.60 -25.88 -12.44
C ARG A 381 -41.27 -27.26 -13.00
N ALA A 382 -40.01 -27.54 -13.34
CA ALA A 382 -39.58 -28.85 -13.79
C ALA A 382 -39.79 -29.93 -12.71
N CYS A 383 -39.60 -29.57 -11.43
CA CYS A 383 -39.91 -30.40 -10.27
C CYS A 383 -41.41 -30.54 -9.97
N GLY A 384 -42.30 -29.92 -10.76
CA GLY A 384 -43.74 -29.90 -10.49
C GLY A 384 -44.12 -29.02 -9.29
N LYS A 385 -43.26 -28.08 -8.92
CA LYS A 385 -43.40 -27.19 -7.76
C LYS A 385 -43.80 -25.78 -8.18
N ASP A 386 -44.58 -25.12 -7.35
CA ASP A 386 -44.96 -23.71 -7.56
C ASP A 386 -43.83 -22.79 -7.04
N PRO A 387 -43.16 -22.02 -7.90
CA PRO A 387 -42.00 -21.22 -7.51
C PRO A 387 -42.27 -20.15 -6.45
N GLU A 388 -43.52 -19.68 -6.33
CA GLU A 388 -43.86 -18.55 -5.47
C GLU A 388 -44.27 -19.00 -4.05
N THR A 389 -44.50 -20.30 -3.84
CA THR A 389 -44.97 -20.86 -2.55
C THR A 389 -44.07 -21.97 -2.01
N THR A 390 -43.30 -22.64 -2.89
CA THR A 390 -42.46 -23.77 -2.50
C THR A 390 -41.32 -23.34 -1.59
N THR A 391 -41.17 -24.04 -0.46
CA THR A 391 -40.13 -23.75 0.52
C THR A 391 -38.84 -24.53 0.28
N LYS A 392 -37.72 -24.03 0.81
CA LYS A 392 -36.43 -24.74 0.82
C LYS A 392 -36.52 -26.08 1.54
N LYS A 393 -37.30 -26.13 2.63
CA LYS A 393 -37.51 -27.34 3.41
C LYS A 393 -38.24 -28.40 2.59
N GLU A 394 -39.32 -28.03 1.89
CA GLU A 394 -40.02 -28.96 0.98
C GLU A 394 -39.10 -29.52 -0.09
N MET A 395 -38.24 -28.68 -0.69
CA MET A 395 -37.26 -29.14 -1.69
C MET A 395 -36.21 -30.09 -1.11
N HIS A 396 -35.84 -29.93 0.17
CA HIS A 396 -34.88 -30.78 0.84
C HIS A 396 -35.49 -32.12 1.28
N ASP A 397 -36.70 -32.09 1.85
CA ASP A 397 -37.41 -33.26 2.37
C ASP A 397 -37.81 -34.23 1.26
N GLU A 398 -38.06 -33.73 0.03
CA GLU A 398 -38.41 -34.57 -1.12
C GLU A 398 -37.21 -35.23 -1.83
N ASP A 399 -35.98 -34.95 -1.39
CA ASP A 399 -34.73 -35.51 -1.95
C ASP A 399 -34.68 -35.47 -3.49
N ILE A 400 -35.14 -34.37 -4.09
CA ILE A 400 -35.27 -34.25 -5.55
C ILE A 400 -33.89 -34.16 -6.21
N TRP A 401 -33.67 -35.01 -7.21
CA TRP A 401 -32.49 -34.97 -8.07
C TRP A 401 -32.83 -34.26 -9.37
N VAL A 402 -31.98 -33.31 -9.76
CA VAL A 402 -32.12 -32.57 -11.01
C VAL A 402 -30.87 -32.73 -11.87
N ALA A 403 -31.06 -32.69 -13.18
CA ALA A 403 -29.97 -32.67 -14.15
C ALA A 403 -30.18 -31.56 -15.18
N VAL A 404 -29.08 -31.07 -15.72
CA VAL A 404 -29.11 -30.19 -16.89
C VAL A 404 -29.41 -31.04 -18.13
N LYS A 405 -30.41 -30.64 -18.92
CA LYS A 405 -30.89 -31.39 -20.08
C LYS A 405 -29.80 -31.63 -21.12
N ASP A 406 -28.94 -30.62 -21.35
CA ASP A 406 -28.03 -30.55 -22.51
C ASP A 406 -26.55 -30.78 -22.13
N ILE A 407 -26.25 -31.22 -20.90
CA ILE A 407 -24.87 -31.44 -20.45
C ILE A 407 -24.64 -32.89 -20.06
N LEU A 408 -23.70 -33.50 -20.77
CA LEU A 408 -23.14 -34.81 -20.48
C LEU A 408 -21.69 -34.64 -20.04
N VAL A 409 -21.33 -35.25 -18.92
CA VAL A 409 -19.94 -35.40 -18.46
C VAL A 409 -19.58 -36.85 -18.68
N ASP A 410 -18.56 -37.12 -19.50
CA ASP A 410 -18.14 -38.47 -19.91
C ASP A 410 -19.30 -39.33 -20.49
N GLY A 411 -20.17 -38.71 -21.29
CA GLY A 411 -21.33 -39.36 -21.89
C GLY A 411 -22.48 -39.65 -20.93
N LYS A 412 -22.40 -39.24 -19.66
CA LYS A 412 -23.43 -39.44 -18.64
C LYS A 412 -24.01 -38.10 -18.16
N ARG A 413 -25.30 -38.08 -17.82
CA ARG A 413 -25.95 -36.90 -17.24
C ARG A 413 -25.43 -36.67 -15.83
N LYS A 414 -24.94 -35.46 -15.54
CA LYS A 414 -24.57 -35.06 -14.18
C LYS A 414 -25.83 -34.68 -13.40
N VAL A 415 -26.23 -35.56 -12.48
CA VAL A 415 -27.32 -35.37 -11.54
C VAL A 415 -26.82 -34.73 -10.26
N MET A 416 -27.63 -33.86 -9.67
CA MET A 416 -27.30 -33.14 -8.44
C MET A 416 -28.56 -32.89 -7.61
N LYS A 417 -28.38 -32.75 -6.30
CA LYS A 417 -29.44 -32.34 -5.37
C LYS A 417 -29.74 -30.84 -5.51
N TRP A 418 -30.89 -30.41 -5.01
CA TRP A 418 -31.33 -29.02 -4.98
C TRP A 418 -30.22 -28.03 -4.57
N ASP A 419 -29.56 -28.23 -3.43
CA ASP A 419 -28.52 -27.30 -2.93
C ASP A 419 -27.30 -27.19 -3.84
N ALA A 420 -26.99 -28.25 -4.58
CA ALA A 420 -25.91 -28.27 -5.56
C ALA A 420 -26.36 -27.63 -6.88
N ALA A 421 -27.63 -27.79 -7.25
CA ALA A 421 -28.23 -27.09 -8.39
C ALA A 421 -28.24 -25.58 -8.17
N VAL A 422 -28.69 -25.12 -7.00
CA VAL A 422 -28.69 -23.71 -6.59
C VAL A 422 -27.30 -23.08 -6.72
N ARG A 423 -26.27 -23.76 -6.18
CA ARG A 423 -24.87 -23.30 -6.26
C ARG A 423 -24.30 -23.34 -7.68
N GLY A 424 -24.79 -24.25 -8.53
CA GLY A 424 -24.23 -24.54 -9.85
C GLY A 424 -24.92 -23.87 -11.05
N LEU A 425 -25.95 -23.04 -10.84
CA LEU A 425 -26.74 -22.35 -11.89
C LEU A 425 -25.91 -21.29 -12.66
N LEU A 426 -24.82 -21.67 -13.31
CA LEU A 426 -23.94 -20.75 -14.03
C LEU A 426 -24.35 -20.50 -15.50
N THR A 427 -25.57 -20.82 -15.96
CA THR A 427 -26.04 -20.41 -17.31
C THR A 427 -27.51 -20.74 -17.56
N ARG A 428 -28.15 -20.00 -18.48
CA ARG A 428 -29.48 -20.29 -19.08
C ARG A 428 -29.52 -21.72 -19.62
N ARG A 429 -30.10 -22.66 -18.88
CA ARG A 429 -30.11 -24.07 -19.26
C ARG A 429 -31.47 -24.70 -18.97
N SER A 430 -31.87 -25.66 -19.79
CA SER A 430 -33.06 -26.48 -19.58
C SER A 430 -32.77 -27.53 -18.51
N TRP A 431 -33.69 -27.73 -17.56
CA TRP A 431 -33.54 -28.68 -16.46
C TRP A 431 -34.55 -29.81 -16.57
N ILE A 432 -34.16 -30.98 -16.07
CA ILE A 432 -35.02 -32.16 -15.96
C ILE A 432 -34.92 -32.74 -14.55
N VAL A 433 -36.01 -33.34 -14.10
CA VAL A 433 -36.06 -34.10 -12.85
C VAL A 433 -35.52 -35.49 -13.14
N CYS A 434 -34.82 -36.08 -12.17
CA CYS A 434 -34.40 -37.46 -12.22
C CYS A 434 -35.00 -38.17 -11.01
N GLN A 435 -35.85 -39.16 -11.24
CA GLN A 435 -36.40 -39.96 -10.16
C GLN A 435 -35.49 -41.15 -9.87
N ARG A 436 -35.34 -41.45 -8.57
CA ARG A 436 -34.59 -42.63 -8.13
C ARG A 436 -35.47 -43.85 -8.37
N ASP A 437 -35.12 -44.66 -9.36
CA ASP A 437 -35.78 -45.96 -9.54
C ASP A 437 -35.47 -46.81 -8.30
N ARG A 438 -36.48 -47.18 -7.51
CA ARG A 438 -36.25 -48.00 -6.31
C ARG A 438 -35.86 -49.45 -6.63
N ARG A 439 -35.96 -49.87 -7.90
CA ARG A 439 -35.66 -51.24 -8.36
C ARG A 439 -34.29 -51.39 -9.02
N ARG A 440 -33.67 -50.29 -9.46
CA ARG A 440 -32.33 -50.27 -10.06
C ARG A 440 -31.56 -49.16 -9.36
N SER A 441 -30.31 -49.36 -8.96
CA SER A 441 -29.47 -48.34 -8.34
C SER A 441 -29.07 -47.20 -9.31
N THR A 442 -29.98 -46.78 -10.19
CA THR A 442 -29.80 -45.86 -11.32
C THR A 442 -30.96 -44.88 -11.36
N LEU A 443 -30.65 -43.60 -11.53
CA LEU A 443 -31.62 -42.53 -11.71
C LEU A 443 -32.22 -42.59 -13.12
N VAL A 444 -33.54 -42.47 -13.22
CA VAL A 444 -34.29 -42.43 -14.48
C VAL A 444 -34.81 -41.01 -14.68
N THR A 445 -34.61 -40.47 -15.88
CA THR A 445 -35.08 -39.14 -16.29
C THR A 445 -36.56 -39.12 -16.59
#